data_AF-A0A0P6W402-F1
#
_entry.id   AF-A0A0P6W402-F1
#
_cell.length_a   1.000
_cell.length_b   1.000
_cell.length_c   1.000
_cell.angle_alpha   90.00
_cell.angle_beta   90.00
_cell.angle_gamma   90.00
#
_symmetry.space_group_name_H-M   'P 1'
#
loop_
_entity.id
_entity.type
_entity.pdbx_description
1 polymer ?
#
loop_
_entity_poly.entity_id
_entity_poly.type
_entity_poly.pdbx_seq_one_letter_code
_entity_poly.pdbx_strand_id
1 'polypeptide(L)' 'MNPYHCCATCIHIQGVKKEQKTSYYCSRLGYETKTTYQFSCWEPKDEVVKLMKKRGMKS' A
#
# COMPACT_ATOMS: atom_id res chain seq x y z
N MET A 1 7.66 -6.90 -13.04
CA MET A 1 6.29 -6.60 -12.57
C MET A 1 6.24 -6.94 -11.08
N ASN A 2 6.24 -5.94 -10.19
CA ASN A 2 6.29 -6.18 -8.75
C ASN A 2 4.86 -6.45 -8.23
N PRO A 3 4.50 -7.69 -7.86
CA PRO A 3 3.16 -8.01 -7.36
C PRO A 3 2.84 -7.33 -6.02
N TYR A 4 3.84 -6.73 -5.37
CA TYR A 4 3.69 -5.99 -4.12
C TYR A 4 3.49 -4.49 -4.31
N HIS A 5 3.58 -3.96 -5.53
CA HIS A 5 3.47 -2.52 -5.81
C HIS A 5 2.01 -2.04 -5.74
N CYS A 6 1.38 -2.23 -4.60
CA CYS A 6 -0.02 -1.92 -4.34
C CYS A 6 -0.15 -1.00 -3.13
N CYS A 7 -1.13 -0.10 -3.13
CA CYS A 7 -1.33 0.85 -2.05
C CYS A 7 -1.59 0.13 -0.71
N ALA A 8 -2.18 -1.07 -0.73
CA ALA A 8 -2.39 -1.89 0.48
C ALA A 8 -1.12 -2.24 1.26
N THR A 9 0.02 -2.39 0.56
CA THR A 9 1.30 -2.74 1.17
C THR A 9 2.14 -1.51 1.51
N CYS A 10 1.62 -0.32 1.20
CA CYS A 10 2.26 0.96 1.48
C CYS A 10 2.16 1.31 2.97
N ILE A 11 3.17 1.99 3.51
CA ILE A 11 3.13 2.56 4.87
C ILE A 11 2.08 3.66 5.00
N HIS A 12 1.81 4.38 3.91
CA HIS A 12 0.96 5.58 3.90
C HIS A 12 -0.54 5.30 3.77
N ILE A 13 -0.92 4.04 3.59
CA ILE A 13 -2.33 3.64 3.46
C ILE A 13 -3.04 3.78 4.80
N GLN A 14 -4.19 4.46 4.79
CA GLN A 14 -5.06 4.60 5.94
C GLN A 14 -6.47 4.14 5.57
N GLY A 15 -7.10 3.33 6.42
CA GLY A 15 -8.48 2.87 6.24
C GLY A 15 -9.42 3.56 7.21
N VAL A 16 -10.42 4.29 6.69
CA VAL A 16 -11.50 4.92 7.48
C VAL A 16 -12.66 3.98 7.28
N LYS A 17 -13.17 3.47 8.39
CA LYS A 17 -14.52 2.92 8.42
C LYS A 17 -15.51 4.08 8.42
N LYS A 18 -16.19 4.31 7.30
CA LYS A 18 -17.42 5.12 7.28
C LYS A 18 -18.61 4.20 7.53
N GLU A 19 -19.72 4.77 8.01
CA GLU A 19 -20.94 4.07 8.45
C GLU A 19 -21.42 2.90 7.57
N GLN A 20 -21.15 2.94 6.25
CA GLN A 20 -21.54 1.86 5.33
C GLN A 20 -20.40 1.28 4.50
N LYS A 21 -19.22 1.91 4.44
CA LYS A 21 -18.14 1.52 3.53
C LYS A 21 -16.77 1.80 4.15
N THR A 22 -15.82 0.91 3.93
CA THR A 22 -14.41 1.15 4.27
C THR A 22 -13.77 1.86 3.08
N SER A 23 -13.43 3.14 3.27
CA SER A 23 -12.63 3.90 2.30
C SER A 23 -11.17 3.83 2.71
N TYR A 24 -10.28 3.79 1.72
CA TYR A 24 -8.85 3.93 1.96
C TYR A 24 -8.38 5.27 1.42
N TYR A 25 -7.39 5.87 2.07
CA TYR A 25 -6.81 7.15 1.64
C TYR A 25 -5.31 7.09 1.88
N CYS A 26 -4.59 7.80 1.02
CA CYS A 26 -3.16 7.92 1.10
C CYS A 26 -2.84 9.14 1.95
N SER A 27 -2.25 8.95 3.13
CA SER A 27 -1.80 10.05 4.00
C SER A 27 -0.80 10.99 3.31
N ARG A 28 0.03 10.43 2.42
CA ARG A 28 1.04 11.19 1.67
C ARG A 28 0.46 12.10 0.59
N LEU A 29 -0.54 11.60 -0.15
CA LEU A 29 -1.13 12.34 -1.27
C LEU A 29 -2.41 13.10 -0.87
N GLY A 30 -3.08 12.69 0.21
CA GLY A 30 -4.34 13.28 0.66
C GLY A 30 -5.59 12.86 -0.13
N TYR A 31 -5.49 11.87 -1.02
CA TYR A 31 -6.61 11.40 -1.84
C TYR A 31 -7.14 10.04 -1.40
N GLU A 32 -8.42 9.79 -1.71
CA GLU A 32 -9.02 8.46 -1.61
C GLU A 32 -8.33 7.52 -2.60
N THR A 33 -7.88 6.36 -2.10
CA THR A 33 -7.18 5.33 -2.84
C THR A 33 -7.85 3.98 -2.63
N LYS A 34 -7.49 3.00 -3.45
CA LYS A 34 -7.91 1.61 -3.28
C LYS A 34 -6.69 0.75 -3.01
N THR A 35 -6.90 -0.35 -2.28
CA THR A 35 -5.87 -1.34 -1.95
C THR A 35 -5.17 -1.92 -3.19
N THR A 36 -5.86 -1.95 -4.33
CA THR A 36 -5.38 -2.45 -5.63
C THR A 36 -4.62 -1.43 -6.46
N TYR A 37 -4.61 -0.15 -6.07
CA TYR A 37 -3.98 0.90 -6.87
C TYR A 37 -2.47 0.89 -6.72
N GLN A 38 -1.77 1.31 -7.77
CA GLN A 38 -0.32 1.39 -7.80
C GLN A 38 0.07 2.86 -7.97
N PHE A 39 0.75 3.43 -6.98
CA PHE A 39 1.19 4.82 -7.01
C PHE A 39 2.70 4.88 -7.08
N SER A 40 3.25 5.86 -7.79
CA SER A 40 4.70 6.10 -7.81
C SER A 40 5.27 6.47 -6.44
N CYS A 41 4.43 6.97 -5.52
CA CYS A 41 4.79 7.27 -4.14
C CYS A 41 4.75 6.04 -3.21
N TRP A 42 4.68 4.83 -3.78
CA TRP A 42 4.59 3.59 -3.01
C TRP A 42 5.85 3.37 -2.17
N GLU A 43 5.65 3.21 -0.86
CA GLU A 43 6.69 2.91 0.10
C GLU A 43 6.27 1.68 0.90
N PRO A 44 6.88 0.51 0.66
CA PRO A 44 6.46 -0.74 1.31
C PRO A 44 6.70 -0.68 2.83
N LYS A 45 5.79 -1.30 3.59
CA LYS A 45 6.01 -1.58 5.01
C LYS A 45 7.25 -2.43 5.22
N ASP A 46 7.94 -2.24 6.34
CA ASP A 46 9.15 -3.00 6.68
C ASP A 46 8.92 -4.52 6.64
N GLU A 47 7.74 -4.98 7.07
CA GLU A 47 7.32 -6.38 6.97
C GLU A 47 7.21 -6.86 5.51
N VAL A 48 6.70 -6.02 4.62
CA VAL A 48 6.60 -6.32 3.18
C VAL A 48 8.00 -6.38 2.58
N VAL A 49 8.89 -5.45 2.95
CA VAL A 49 10.31 -5.48 2.53
C VAL A 49 10.99 -6.78 2.99
N LYS A 50 10.76 -7.21 4.23
CA LYS A 50 11.26 -8.49 4.76
C LYS A 50 10.70 -9.68 3.97
N LEU A 51 9.41 -9.68 3.65
CA LEU A 51 8.78 -10.72 2.83
C LEU A 51 9.33 -10.75 1.40
N MET A 52 9.56 -9.59 0.78
CA MET A 52 10.15 -9.47 -0.55
C MET A 52 11.57 -10.05 -0.57
N LYS A 53 12.40 -9.68 0.42
CA LYS A 53 13.75 -10.22 0.61
C LYS A 53 13.71 -11.74 0.82
N LYS A 54 12.80 -12.23 1.67
CA LYS A 54 12.62 -13.67 1.92
C LYS A 54 12.20 -14.44 0.67
N ARG A 55 11.41 -13.82 -0.21
CA ARG A 55 10.98 -14.39 -1.50
C ARG A 55 12.02 -14.21 -2.61
N GLY A 56 13.19 -13.64 -2.32
CA GLY A 56 14.25 -13.44 -3.32
C GLY A 56 13.93 -12.35 -4.36
N MET A 57 12.91 -11.53 -4.13
CA MET A 57 12.59 -10.42 -5.02
C MET A 57 13.51 -9.24 -4.69
N LYS A 58 14.55 -9.06 -5.52
CA LYS A 58 15.41 -7.87 -5.49
C LYS A 58 14.59 -6.68 -6.01
N SER A 59 14.51 -5.62 -5.20
CA SER A 59 13.90 -4.33 -5.58
C SER A 59 14.67 -3.66 -6.69
#